data_AF-A0A7C1GIE7-F1
#
_entry.id   AF-A0A7C1GIE7-F1
#
_cell.length_a   1.000
_cell.length_b   1.000
_cell.length_c   1.000
_cell.angle_alpha   90.00
_cell.angle_beta   90.00
_cell.angle_gamma   90.00
#
_symmetry.space_group_name_H-M   'P 1'
#
loop_
_entity.id
_entity.type
_entity.pdbx_description
1 polymer ?
#
loop_
_entity_poly.entity_id
_entity_poly.type
_entity_poly.pdbx_seq_one_letter_code
_entity_poly.pdbx_strand_id
1 'polypeptide(L)'
;MVSVRSIYTTPSSLTYSDLPWIIQHREDRCTLCGHCTSVCPVQAIYLTYRRQRMPKLDILQKKRGNEYRHFVGIRQRTNIEKKCIGCGMCSMVCPNEAIGPVPNPNEQRAIFHLNQKGEAWKRGGRRNMPGRTTLDRIVFDRISMLTDPALDAGRHEFNLNTILGRILPPEEYIRRHTAGEWIPPTREIFPFVIGSMSFGALSPNMWLGLLQGVAYCNEVLGIPVVMATGEGGCPPWVLKSPFLKYIILQIASGYFGWDEIIRAIPEMQCDPAAIEIKYGQGAKPGDGGLLMWFKVSKLIARLRGVPEGVDLPSPPVHQTLYSIEESVMKMIQTMSMAFGFRVPVYPKISGSTSAKSVLN
;
A
#
# COMPACT_ATOMS: atom_id res chain seq x y z
N MET A 1 -22.76 20.79 -24.90
CA MET A 1 -22.29 21.33 -23.60
C MET A 1 -23.49 21.84 -22.82
N VAL A 2 -23.84 21.17 -21.73
CA VAL A 2 -25.03 21.53 -20.93
C VAL A 2 -24.69 22.71 -20.01
N SER A 3 -25.45 23.80 -20.13
CA SER A 3 -25.31 25.03 -19.32
C SER A 3 -25.23 24.72 -17.82
N VAL A 4 -24.15 25.20 -17.19
CA VAL A 4 -23.73 24.94 -15.80
C VAL A 4 -24.59 25.68 -14.75
N ARG A 5 -25.62 26.45 -15.13
CA ARG A 5 -26.39 27.26 -14.20
C ARG A 5 -27.52 26.47 -13.51
N SER A 6 -27.18 25.70 -12.47
CA SER A 6 -28.17 25.22 -11.47
C SER A 6 -27.51 24.65 -10.21
N ILE A 7 -26.40 25.22 -9.77
CA ILE A 7 -25.88 25.05 -8.40
C ILE A 7 -25.95 26.45 -7.78
N TYR A 8 -26.54 26.58 -6.59
CA TYR A 8 -26.42 27.80 -5.79
C TYR A 8 -24.94 27.96 -5.44
N THR A 9 -24.22 28.78 -6.20
CA THR A 9 -22.82 29.07 -5.96
C THR A 9 -22.73 30.25 -5.00
N THR A 10 -22.32 30.00 -3.77
CA THR A 10 -21.84 31.05 -2.87
C THR A 10 -20.37 31.34 -3.17
N PRO A 11 -19.85 32.54 -2.89
CA PRO A 11 -18.41 32.80 -2.98
C PRO A 11 -17.66 31.72 -2.18
N SER A 12 -16.65 31.08 -2.79
CA SER A 12 -15.88 29.94 -2.25
C SER A 12 -16.54 28.55 -2.31
N SER A 13 -17.69 28.40 -2.97
CA SER A 13 -18.25 27.06 -3.27
C SER A 13 -17.56 26.42 -4.48
N LEU A 14 -17.15 25.16 -4.36
CA LEU A 14 -16.57 24.39 -5.47
C LEU A 14 -17.63 24.01 -6.52
N THR A 15 -17.22 24.02 -7.78
CA THR A 15 -18.00 23.51 -8.90
C THR A 15 -17.40 22.21 -9.44
N TYR A 16 -18.12 21.51 -10.33
CA TYR A 16 -17.61 20.28 -10.95
C TYR A 16 -16.28 20.49 -11.69
N SER A 17 -16.13 21.65 -12.34
CA SER A 17 -14.93 22.02 -13.08
C SER A 17 -13.71 22.31 -12.20
N ASP A 18 -13.87 22.45 -10.88
CA ASP A 18 -12.77 22.67 -9.94
C ASP A 18 -12.23 21.36 -9.33
N LEU A 19 -12.96 20.24 -9.50
CA LEU A 19 -12.60 18.93 -8.96
C LEU A 19 -11.62 18.20 -9.90
N PRO A 20 -10.67 17.41 -9.38
CA PRO A 20 -9.68 16.71 -10.21
C PRO A 20 -10.27 15.62 -11.11
N TRP A 21 -11.42 15.05 -10.72
CA TRP A 21 -12.12 14.01 -11.46
C TRP A 21 -13.57 14.45 -11.65
N ILE A 22 -14.06 14.41 -12.88
CA ILE A 22 -15.46 14.71 -13.22
C ILE A 22 -16.15 13.39 -13.52
N ILE A 23 -17.31 13.18 -12.91
CA ILE A 23 -18.14 12.03 -13.22
C ILE A 23 -18.98 12.33 -14.46
N GLN A 24 -18.76 11.58 -15.52
CA GLN A 24 -19.63 11.56 -16.68
C GLN A 24 -20.77 10.58 -16.43
N HIS A 25 -22.01 11.04 -16.62
CA HIS A 25 -23.22 10.24 -16.48
C HIS A 25 -24.05 10.37 -17.75
N ARG A 26 -24.40 9.23 -18.34
CA ARG A 26 -25.18 9.08 -19.56
C ARG A 26 -26.62 8.70 -19.20
N GLU A 27 -27.52 9.67 -19.29
CA GLU A 27 -28.95 9.50 -18.99
C GLU A 27 -29.62 8.46 -19.90
N ASP A 28 -29.16 8.34 -21.15
CA ASP A 28 -29.69 7.44 -22.17
C ASP A 28 -29.45 5.96 -21.85
N ARG A 29 -28.41 5.64 -21.07
CA ARG A 29 -28.01 4.26 -20.75
C ARG A 29 -28.33 3.85 -19.31
N CYS A 30 -28.61 4.81 -18.44
CA CYS A 30 -28.74 4.56 -17.01
C CYS A 30 -30.09 3.92 -16.66
N THR A 31 -30.07 2.73 -16.06
CA THR A 31 -31.26 2.02 -15.55
C THR A 31 -31.67 2.45 -14.14
N LEU A 32 -31.00 3.44 -13.55
CA LEU A 32 -31.27 3.96 -12.20
C LEU A 32 -31.20 2.90 -11.08
N CYS A 33 -30.45 1.81 -11.28
CA CYS A 33 -30.33 0.71 -10.31
C CYS A 33 -29.58 1.06 -9.00
N GLY A 34 -28.96 2.25 -8.90
CA GLY A 34 -28.27 2.72 -7.70
C GLY A 34 -26.94 2.05 -7.32
N HIS A 35 -26.52 1.00 -8.03
CA HIS A 35 -25.33 0.20 -7.67
C HIS A 35 -24.04 1.03 -7.62
N CYS A 36 -23.82 1.92 -8.58
CA CYS A 36 -22.67 2.80 -8.59
C CYS A 36 -22.61 3.74 -7.36
N THR A 37 -23.77 4.17 -6.86
CA THR A 37 -23.83 5.05 -5.68
C THR A 37 -23.57 4.29 -4.38
N SER A 38 -23.97 3.01 -4.29
CA SER A 38 -23.72 2.19 -3.11
C SER A 38 -22.26 1.77 -2.98
N VAL A 39 -21.58 1.48 -4.09
CA VAL A 39 -20.17 1.07 -4.06
C VAL A 39 -19.17 2.22 -4.00
N CYS A 40 -19.61 3.47 -4.11
CA CYS A 40 -18.68 4.60 -4.14
C CYS A 40 -17.98 4.76 -2.77
N PRO A 41 -16.66 4.51 -2.67
CA PRO A 41 -15.98 4.39 -1.37
C PRO A 41 -15.91 5.72 -0.61
N VAL A 42 -15.92 6.83 -1.35
CA VAL A 42 -15.87 8.19 -0.83
C VAL A 42 -17.23 8.91 -0.91
N GLN A 43 -18.28 8.19 -1.33
CA GLN A 43 -19.63 8.74 -1.53
C GLN A 43 -19.67 10.00 -2.41
N ALA A 44 -18.81 10.04 -3.44
CA ALA A 44 -18.67 11.19 -4.34
C ALA A 44 -19.86 11.39 -5.28
N ILE A 45 -20.75 10.39 -5.40
CA ILE A 45 -21.92 10.42 -6.28
C ILE A 45 -23.19 10.07 -5.52
N TYR A 46 -24.31 10.62 -5.97
CA TYR A 46 -25.64 10.38 -5.39
C TYR A 46 -26.73 10.41 -6.46
N LEU A 47 -27.82 9.69 -6.23
CA LEU A 47 -29.01 9.72 -7.07
C LEU A 47 -29.81 11.00 -6.78
N THR A 48 -30.31 11.67 -7.82
CA THR A 48 -31.08 12.89 -7.67
C THR A 48 -32.20 12.99 -8.70
N TYR A 49 -33.28 13.65 -8.30
CA TYR A 49 -34.36 14.09 -9.18
C TYR A 49 -34.45 15.62 -9.10
N ARG A 50 -34.57 16.31 -10.23
CA ARG A 50 -34.76 17.77 -10.24
C ARG A 50 -35.44 18.26 -11.51
N ARG A 51 -36.22 19.33 -11.37
CA ARG A 51 -36.77 20.09 -12.51
C ARG A 51 -35.72 21.07 -13.02
N GLN A 52 -35.28 20.90 -14.26
CA GLN A 52 -34.31 21.76 -14.93
C GLN A 52 -35.04 22.73 -15.86
N ARG A 53 -34.70 24.02 -15.76
CA ARG A 53 -35.18 25.04 -16.69
C ARG A 53 -34.28 25.03 -17.93
N MET A 54 -34.87 24.84 -19.10
CA MET A 54 -34.22 24.96 -20.39
C MET A 54 -34.70 26.24 -21.07
N PRO A 55 -33.80 27.14 -21.49
CA PRO A 55 -34.20 28.31 -22.27
C PRO A 55 -34.68 27.83 -23.64
N LYS A 56 -35.93 28.13 -23.99
CA LYS A 56 -36.47 27.88 -25.34
C LYS A 56 -36.02 29.02 -26.24
N LEU A 57 -35.02 28.75 -27.08
CA LEU A 57 -34.58 29.65 -28.15
C LEU A 57 -35.23 29.21 -29.46
N ASP A 58 -36.37 29.82 -29.77
CA ASP A 58 -36.90 29.78 -31.13
C ASP A 58 -36.15 30.82 -31.96
N ILE A 59 -35.32 30.38 -32.90
CA ILE A 59 -34.50 31.29 -33.73
C ILE A 59 -35.40 32.11 -34.69
N LEU A 60 -36.55 31.55 -35.05
CA LEU A 60 -37.49 32.13 -36.02
C LEU A 60 -38.57 33.02 -35.40
N GLN A 61 -38.90 32.83 -34.12
CA GLN A 61 -39.86 33.67 -33.41
C GLN A 61 -39.14 34.43 -32.30
N LYS A 62 -39.23 35.78 -32.28
CA LYS A 62 -38.69 36.65 -31.20
C LYS A 62 -39.32 36.42 -29.82
N LYS A 63 -40.00 35.29 -29.57
CA LYS A 63 -40.60 34.92 -28.29
C LYS A 63 -39.59 34.10 -27.47
N ARG A 64 -39.13 34.69 -26.37
CA ARG A 64 -38.32 33.98 -25.36
C ARG A 64 -39.25 33.24 -24.42
N GLY A 65 -39.15 31.90 -24.38
CA GLY A 65 -39.91 31.04 -23.49
C GLY A 65 -39.01 30.23 -22.55
N ASN A 66 -39.59 29.71 -21.48
CA ASN A 66 -38.92 28.75 -20.61
C ASN A 66 -39.59 27.39 -20.76
N GLU A 67 -38.81 26.37 -21.08
CA GLU A 67 -39.24 24.98 -21.03
C GLU A 67 -38.66 24.33 -19.76
N TYR A 68 -39.31 23.30 -19.24
CA TYR A 68 -38.85 22.59 -18.05
C TYR A 68 -38.73 21.11 -18.34
N ARG A 69 -37.53 20.55 -18.14
CA ARG A 69 -37.24 19.12 -18.24
C ARG A 69 -37.02 18.53 -16.85
N HIS A 70 -37.60 17.37 -16.58
CA HIS A 70 -37.27 16.60 -15.37
C HIS A 70 -36.00 15.79 -15.62
N PHE A 71 -35.00 15.94 -14.75
CA PHE A 71 -33.78 15.15 -14.74
C PHE A 71 -33.85 14.14 -13.61
N VAL A 72 -33.65 12.87 -13.94
CA VAL A 72 -33.50 11.78 -12.98
C VAL A 72 -32.20 11.05 -13.33
N GLY A 73 -31.26 10.99 -12.38
CA GLY A 73 -29.96 10.41 -12.67
C GLY A 73 -28.96 10.60 -11.55
N ILE A 74 -27.70 10.33 -11.85
CA ILE A 74 -26.61 10.41 -10.87
C ILE A 74 -25.90 11.75 -10.99
N ARG A 75 -25.58 12.35 -9.84
CA ARG A 75 -24.78 13.58 -9.75
C ARG A 75 -23.58 13.39 -8.85
N GLN A 76 -22.51 14.10 -9.20
CA GLN A 76 -21.34 14.23 -8.36
C GLN A 76 -21.60 15.23 -7.23
N ARG A 77 -20.99 15.01 -6.07
CA ARG A 77 -20.93 15.98 -4.98
C ARG A 77 -19.79 16.96 -5.22
N THR A 78 -20.03 18.23 -4.90
CA THR A 78 -19.02 19.30 -5.01
C THR A 78 -18.24 19.53 -3.72
N ASN A 79 -18.64 18.92 -2.60
CA ASN A 79 -17.92 19.03 -1.34
C ASN A 79 -16.55 18.34 -1.44
N ILE A 80 -15.49 19.05 -1.03
CA ILE A 80 -14.10 18.59 -1.06
C ILE A 80 -13.88 17.29 -0.28
N GLU A 81 -14.61 17.09 0.82
CA GLU A 81 -14.52 15.89 1.67
C GLU A 81 -14.99 14.63 0.93
N LYS A 82 -15.91 14.79 -0.02
CA LYS A 82 -16.48 13.71 -0.83
C LYS A 82 -16.05 13.83 -2.29
N LYS A 83 -14.87 14.39 -2.57
CA LYS A 83 -14.36 14.51 -3.94
C LYS A 83 -14.10 13.12 -4.54
N CYS A 84 -14.36 12.96 -5.84
CA CYS A 84 -14.01 11.75 -6.55
C CYS A 84 -12.49 11.58 -6.62
N ILE A 85 -12.00 10.35 -6.41
CA ILE A 85 -10.57 9.99 -6.43
C ILE A 85 -10.16 9.22 -7.69
N GLY A 86 -11.06 9.03 -8.66
CA GLY A 86 -10.75 8.35 -9.92
C GLY A 86 -10.60 6.83 -9.84
N CYS A 87 -11.10 6.16 -8.79
CA CYS A 87 -10.92 4.72 -8.61
C CYS A 87 -11.67 3.81 -9.61
N GLY A 88 -12.56 4.37 -10.45
CA GLY A 88 -13.26 3.61 -11.50
C GLY A 88 -14.35 2.64 -11.02
N MET A 89 -14.58 2.51 -9.71
CA MET A 89 -15.52 1.50 -9.18
C MET A 89 -16.95 1.67 -9.68
N CYS A 90 -17.40 2.91 -9.90
CA CYS A 90 -18.71 3.19 -10.48
C CYS A 90 -18.84 2.67 -11.92
N SER A 91 -17.77 2.72 -12.72
CA SER A 91 -17.74 2.17 -14.08
C SER A 91 -17.81 0.65 -14.04
N MET A 92 -17.02 0.01 -13.16
CA MET A 92 -16.93 -1.45 -13.07
C MET A 92 -18.24 -2.14 -12.69
N VAL A 93 -19.06 -1.48 -11.87
CA VAL A 93 -20.37 -2.05 -11.45
C VAL A 93 -21.53 -1.64 -12.35
N CYS A 94 -21.32 -0.73 -13.31
CA CYS A 94 -22.40 -0.24 -14.14
C CYS A 94 -22.67 -1.23 -15.29
N PRO A 95 -23.84 -1.88 -15.35
CA PRO A 95 -24.12 -2.89 -16.38
C PRO A 95 -24.19 -2.32 -17.80
N ASN A 96 -24.45 -1.01 -17.94
CA ASN A 96 -24.68 -0.34 -19.23
C ASN A 96 -23.63 0.74 -19.53
N GLU A 97 -22.52 0.77 -18.80
CA GLU A 97 -21.46 1.78 -18.97
C GLU A 97 -22.00 3.22 -18.93
N ALA A 98 -23.03 3.46 -18.11
CA ALA A 98 -23.74 4.72 -18.04
C ALA A 98 -23.00 5.77 -17.20
N ILE A 99 -21.93 5.39 -16.50
CA ILE A 99 -21.20 6.28 -15.59
C ILE A 99 -19.71 5.95 -15.56
N GLY A 100 -18.87 6.98 -15.45
CA GLY A 100 -17.46 6.80 -15.17
C GLY A 100 -16.72 8.08 -14.79
N PRO A 101 -15.58 7.97 -14.07
CA PRO A 101 -14.74 9.11 -13.76
C PRO A 101 -13.83 9.44 -14.95
N VAL A 102 -13.79 10.73 -15.31
CA VAL A 102 -12.90 11.28 -16.33
C VAL A 102 -11.99 12.31 -15.66
N PRO A 103 -10.66 12.28 -15.93
CA PRO A 103 -9.76 13.28 -15.38
C PRO A 103 -10.14 14.67 -15.88
N ASN A 104 -10.17 15.65 -14.97
CA ASN A 104 -10.47 17.03 -15.32
C ASN A 104 -9.23 17.69 -15.93
N PRO A 105 -9.30 18.26 -17.14
CA PRO A 105 -8.17 18.96 -17.75
C PRO A 105 -7.85 20.33 -17.10
N ASN A 106 -8.77 20.89 -16.32
CA ASN A 106 -8.55 22.18 -15.67
C ASN A 106 -7.53 22.09 -14.52
N GLU A 107 -6.86 23.21 -14.24
CA GLU A 107 -5.98 23.35 -13.07
C GLU A 107 -6.70 22.96 -11.76
N GLN A 108 -6.00 22.24 -10.89
CA GLN A 108 -6.56 21.61 -9.70
C GLN A 108 -6.87 22.62 -8.57
N ARG A 109 -7.87 23.49 -8.79
CA ARG A 109 -8.31 24.52 -7.83
C ARG A 109 -8.84 23.93 -6.51
N ALA A 110 -9.26 22.67 -6.52
CA ALA A 110 -9.61 21.92 -5.32
C ALA A 110 -8.50 21.93 -4.24
N ILE A 111 -7.22 22.13 -4.59
CA ILE A 111 -6.10 22.17 -3.63
C ILE A 111 -6.30 23.28 -2.59
N PHE A 112 -6.75 24.46 -3.03
CA PHE A 112 -6.97 25.61 -2.15
C PHE A 112 -8.10 25.41 -1.15
N HIS A 113 -8.95 24.40 -1.36
CA HIS A 113 -10.10 24.11 -0.51
C HIS A 113 -9.87 22.91 0.42
N LEU A 114 -8.66 22.31 0.40
CA LEU A 114 -8.36 21.14 1.24
C LEU A 114 -8.12 21.50 2.71
N ASN A 115 -7.75 22.75 2.99
CA ASN A 115 -7.39 23.22 4.34
C ASN A 115 -8.40 24.24 4.91
N GLN A 116 -9.70 24.12 4.60
CA GLN A 116 -10.72 25.10 5.02
C GLN A 116 -10.82 25.34 6.55
N LYS A 117 -10.29 24.42 7.37
CA LYS A 117 -10.27 24.52 8.84
C LYS A 117 -8.90 24.84 9.43
N GLY A 118 -7.91 25.21 8.60
CA GLY A 118 -6.52 25.36 9.05
C GLY A 118 -5.84 24.05 9.45
N GLU A 119 -6.52 22.91 9.29
CA GLU A 119 -5.92 21.60 9.47
C GLU A 119 -5.08 21.23 8.24
N ALA A 120 -3.82 20.88 8.48
CA ALA A 120 -2.95 20.35 7.43
C ALA A 120 -3.56 19.08 6.82
N TRP A 121 -3.44 18.93 5.50
CA TRP A 121 -3.95 17.78 4.76
C TRP A 121 -3.35 16.46 5.31
N LYS A 122 -4.19 15.66 5.97
CA LYS A 122 -3.84 14.33 6.49
C LYS A 122 -4.08 13.27 5.40
N ARG A 123 -3.04 12.78 4.74
CA ARG A 123 -3.10 11.50 4.01
C ARG A 123 -3.03 10.37 5.03
N GLY A 124 -4.12 9.62 5.20
CA GLY A 124 -4.14 8.28 5.82
C GLY A 124 -3.39 8.15 7.16
N GLY A 125 -4.13 8.34 8.26
CA GLY A 125 -3.64 8.07 9.61
C GLY A 125 -4.39 8.94 10.61
N ARG A 126 -5.25 8.32 11.44
CA ARG A 126 -5.82 9.03 12.59
C ARG A 126 -4.66 9.37 13.53
N ARG A 127 -4.28 10.65 13.58
CA ARG A 127 -3.37 11.17 14.60
C ARG A 127 -4.19 11.30 15.89
N ASN A 128 -4.01 10.36 16.81
CA ASN A 128 -4.70 10.40 18.11
C ASN A 128 -4.02 11.32 19.13
N MET A 129 -2.78 11.77 18.89
CA MET A 129 -2.09 12.71 19.77
C MET A 129 -2.03 14.13 19.17
N PRO A 130 -2.62 15.14 19.82
CA PRO A 130 -2.29 16.53 19.52
C PRO A 130 -0.86 16.84 20.01
N GLY A 131 -0.09 17.61 19.23
CA GLY A 131 1.27 18.06 19.60
C GLY A 131 2.41 17.57 18.69
N ARG A 132 3.67 17.91 19.07
CA ARG A 132 4.90 17.46 18.40
C ARG A 132 5.14 15.97 18.65
N THR A 133 5.24 15.19 17.57
CA THR A 133 5.57 13.75 17.62
C THR A 133 7.03 13.53 18.03
N THR A 134 7.39 12.29 18.37
CA THR A 134 8.79 11.92 18.63
C THR A 134 9.69 12.29 17.45
N LEU A 135 9.23 12.11 16.21
CA LEU A 135 9.98 12.51 15.02
C LEU A 135 10.09 14.03 14.90
N ASP A 136 9.06 14.78 15.27
CA ASP A 136 9.11 16.26 15.29
C ASP A 136 10.03 16.81 16.41
N ARG A 137 10.44 15.96 17.36
CA ARG A 137 11.43 16.29 18.40
C ARG A 137 12.86 15.98 17.94
N ILE A 138 13.04 15.22 16.87
CA ILE A 138 14.35 14.96 16.28
C ILE A 138 14.76 16.22 15.52
N VAL A 139 15.74 16.93 16.06
CA VAL A 139 16.41 18.02 15.35
C VAL A 139 17.69 17.41 14.76
N PHE A 140 17.76 17.36 13.44
CA PHE A 140 19.02 17.11 12.76
C PHE A 140 19.87 18.37 12.90
N ASP A 141 20.70 18.42 13.92
CA ASP A 141 21.72 19.45 14.03
C ASP A 141 22.87 19.14 13.08
N ARG A 142 23.64 20.15 12.67
CA ARG A 142 24.88 19.92 11.94
C ARG A 142 25.79 19.06 12.82
N ILE A 143 26.42 18.05 12.23
CA ILE A 143 27.44 17.25 12.90
C ILE A 143 28.46 18.22 13.53
N SER A 144 28.38 18.32 14.85
CA SER A 144 29.23 19.16 15.68
C SER A 144 30.16 18.19 16.40
N MET A 145 31.37 18.05 15.86
CA MET A 145 32.55 17.40 16.48
C MET A 145 32.62 15.86 16.47
N LEU A 146 33.33 15.32 15.47
CA LEU A 146 34.32 14.25 15.65
C LEU A 146 35.33 14.25 14.48
N THR A 147 36.54 14.72 14.78
CA THR A 147 37.90 14.49 14.21
C THR A 147 38.17 14.32 12.72
N ASP A 148 37.24 14.62 11.81
CA ASP A 148 37.57 15.14 10.47
C ASP A 148 36.28 15.70 9.85
N PRO A 149 36.00 17.02 9.93
CA PRO A 149 34.95 17.57 9.08
C PRO A 149 35.37 17.28 7.64
N ALA A 150 34.47 16.72 6.83
CA ALA A 150 34.74 16.52 5.40
C ALA A 150 35.19 17.87 4.81
N LEU A 151 36.51 18.05 4.64
CA LEU A 151 37.13 19.30 4.18
C LEU A 151 36.61 19.66 2.77
N ASP A 152 36.08 18.66 2.07
CA ASP A 152 35.44 18.76 0.78
C ASP A 152 34.39 17.66 0.67
N ALA A 153 33.09 18.02 0.63
CA ALA A 153 32.00 17.05 0.47
C ALA A 153 32.10 16.23 -0.84
N GLY A 154 32.92 16.68 -1.80
CA GLY A 154 33.24 15.95 -3.02
C GLY A 154 34.38 14.94 -2.92
N ARG A 155 35.14 14.89 -1.81
CA ARG A 155 36.29 13.97 -1.64
C ARG A 155 36.03 12.77 -0.73
N HIS A 156 34.95 12.81 0.05
CA HIS A 156 34.62 11.70 0.96
C HIS A 156 33.53 10.83 0.33
N GLU A 157 33.86 9.58 0.07
CA GLU A 157 32.88 8.58 -0.32
C GLU A 157 32.09 8.13 0.93
N PHE A 158 30.77 8.30 0.88
CA PHE A 158 29.87 7.78 1.90
C PHE A 158 29.23 6.50 1.39
N ASN A 159 29.49 5.37 2.06
CA ASN A 159 28.69 4.18 1.84
C ASN A 159 27.38 4.31 2.63
N LEU A 160 26.26 4.36 1.91
CA LEU A 160 24.92 4.48 2.50
C LEU A 160 24.30 3.12 2.82
N ASN A 161 24.93 2.03 2.38
CA ASN A 161 24.38 0.69 2.54
C ASN A 161 24.55 0.17 3.97
N THR A 162 23.69 -0.76 4.33
CA THR A 162 23.71 -1.48 5.59
C THR A 162 23.58 -2.99 5.34
N ILE A 163 23.67 -3.79 6.38
CA ILE A 163 23.68 -5.24 6.30
C ILE A 163 22.38 -5.82 6.88
N LEU A 164 21.69 -6.63 6.10
CA LEU A 164 20.57 -7.46 6.49
C LEU A 164 21.04 -8.86 6.85
N GLY A 165 20.82 -9.30 8.08
CA GLY A 165 21.18 -10.63 8.57
C GLY A 165 21.91 -10.59 9.92
N ARG A 166 22.38 -11.75 10.38
CA ARG A 166 23.13 -11.85 11.64
C ARG A 166 24.58 -11.45 11.41
N ILE A 167 24.95 -10.28 11.91
CA ILE A 167 26.33 -9.78 11.88
C ILE A 167 27.09 -10.41 13.05
N LEU A 168 28.19 -11.09 12.76
CA LEU A 168 29.09 -11.64 13.79
C LEU A 168 30.01 -10.56 14.34
N PRO A 169 30.47 -10.67 15.60
CA PRO A 169 31.58 -9.86 16.10
C PRO A 169 32.81 -9.98 15.19
N PRO A 170 33.60 -8.91 15.00
CA PRO A 170 34.72 -8.91 14.06
C PRO A 170 35.73 -10.05 14.31
N GLU A 171 36.04 -10.33 15.58
CA GLU A 171 36.99 -11.37 15.97
C GLU A 171 36.47 -12.76 15.57
N GLU A 172 35.18 -13.00 15.79
CA GLU A 172 34.53 -14.26 15.44
C GLU A 172 34.41 -14.41 13.92
N TYR A 173 34.05 -13.35 13.20
CA TYR A 173 33.97 -13.35 11.75
C TYR A 173 35.33 -13.72 11.13
N ILE A 174 36.42 -13.06 11.55
CA ILE A 174 37.77 -13.32 11.04
C ILE A 174 38.20 -14.76 11.35
N ARG A 175 37.94 -15.24 12.59
CA ARG A 175 38.25 -16.62 12.99
C ARG A 175 37.55 -17.63 12.08
N ARG A 176 36.22 -17.49 11.93
CA ARG A 176 35.40 -18.41 11.13
C ARG A 176 35.79 -18.37 9.66
N HIS A 177 36.00 -17.18 9.11
CA HIS A 177 36.41 -16.99 7.73
C HIS A 177 37.76 -17.65 7.44
N THR A 178 38.74 -17.49 8.33
CA THR A 178 40.08 -18.09 8.18
C THR A 178 40.04 -19.61 8.31
N ALA A 179 39.20 -20.14 9.21
CA ALA A 179 39.03 -21.58 9.42
C ALA A 179 38.14 -22.26 8.37
N GLY A 180 37.49 -21.50 7.47
CA GLY A 180 36.49 -22.03 6.55
C GLY A 180 35.21 -22.53 7.24
N GLU A 181 34.93 -22.04 8.45
CA GLU A 181 33.70 -22.36 9.18
C GLU A 181 32.50 -21.65 8.55
N TRP A 182 31.29 -22.21 8.76
CA TRP A 182 30.06 -21.58 8.28
C TRP A 182 29.82 -20.22 8.95
N ILE A 183 29.51 -19.22 8.13
CA ILE A 183 29.16 -17.86 8.52
C ILE A 183 27.68 -17.63 8.18
N PRO A 184 26.89 -17.07 9.10
CA PRO A 184 25.50 -16.71 8.82
C PRO A 184 25.40 -15.81 7.58
N PRO A 185 24.46 -16.07 6.66
CA PRO A 185 24.31 -15.27 5.46
C PRO A 185 23.87 -13.85 5.82
N THR A 186 24.46 -12.89 5.11
CA THR A 186 24.11 -11.47 5.18
C THR A 186 23.91 -10.91 3.78
N ARG A 187 23.13 -9.83 3.65
CA ARG A 187 22.89 -9.12 2.39
C ARG A 187 23.12 -7.63 2.57
N GLU A 188 23.83 -7.01 1.64
CA GLU A 188 23.95 -5.55 1.60
C GLU A 188 22.65 -4.95 1.05
N ILE A 189 22.06 -4.01 1.80
CA ILE A 189 20.80 -3.36 1.45
C ILE A 189 20.87 -1.86 1.72
N PHE A 190 19.97 -1.11 1.10
CA PHE A 190 19.71 0.27 1.45
C PHE A 190 19.03 0.31 2.83
N PRO A 191 19.30 1.31 3.69
CA PRO A 191 18.78 1.38 5.06
C PRO A 191 17.26 1.55 5.15
N PHE A 192 16.57 1.68 4.01
CA PHE A 192 15.12 1.63 3.95
C PHE A 192 14.64 0.35 3.27
N VAL A 193 13.73 -0.34 3.97
CA VAL A 193 13.00 -1.50 3.47
C VAL A 193 11.55 -1.10 3.24
N ILE A 194 10.99 -1.48 2.09
CA ILE A 194 9.55 -1.34 1.86
C ILE A 194 8.83 -2.37 2.74
N GLY A 195 8.10 -1.89 3.74
CA GLY A 195 7.53 -2.71 4.80
C GLY A 195 6.54 -3.78 4.32
N SER A 196 6.39 -4.82 5.14
CA SER A 196 5.60 -6.02 4.85
C SER A 196 4.10 -5.71 4.79
N MET A 197 3.58 -5.56 3.58
CA MET A 197 2.17 -5.29 3.28
C MET A 197 1.64 -6.37 2.34
N SER A 198 0.67 -7.15 2.80
CA SER A 198 0.24 -8.37 2.11
C SER A 198 -0.43 -8.11 0.76
N PHE A 199 -0.20 -9.03 -0.18
CA PHE A 199 -1.01 -9.16 -1.39
C PHE A 199 -2.47 -9.43 -0.97
N GLY A 200 -3.36 -8.48 -1.25
CA GLY A 200 -4.75 -8.44 -0.78
C GLY A 200 -5.05 -7.33 0.22
N ALA A 201 -4.11 -6.98 1.11
CA ALA A 201 -4.20 -5.72 1.84
C ALA A 201 -3.97 -4.54 0.88
N LEU A 202 -2.92 -4.66 0.07
CA LEU A 202 -2.69 -3.85 -1.12
C LEU A 202 -3.41 -4.44 -2.33
N SER A 203 -3.80 -3.57 -3.28
CA SER A 203 -4.26 -4.05 -4.58
C SER A 203 -3.10 -4.73 -5.33
N PRO A 204 -3.39 -5.73 -6.19
CA PRO A 204 -2.37 -6.36 -7.03
C PRO A 204 -1.51 -5.34 -7.79
N ASN A 205 -2.14 -4.32 -8.39
CA ASN A 205 -1.44 -3.29 -9.15
C ASN A 205 -0.50 -2.45 -8.28
N MET A 206 -0.90 -2.13 -7.04
CA MET A 206 -0.04 -1.41 -6.11
C MET A 206 1.17 -2.25 -5.71
N TRP A 207 0.96 -3.54 -5.39
CA TRP A 207 2.03 -4.45 -5.00
C TRP A 207 3.04 -4.65 -6.16
N LEU A 208 2.54 -4.83 -7.38
CA LEU A 208 3.37 -4.92 -8.59
C LEU A 208 4.10 -3.61 -8.90
N GLY A 209 3.46 -2.46 -8.71
CA GLY A 209 4.10 -1.16 -8.86
C GLY A 209 5.24 -0.94 -7.87
N LEU A 210 5.11 -1.44 -6.63
CA LEU A 210 6.20 -1.45 -5.66
C LEU A 210 7.36 -2.33 -6.14
N LEU A 211 7.07 -3.53 -6.63
CA LEU A 211 8.09 -4.42 -7.19
C LEU A 211 8.82 -3.78 -8.37
N GLN A 212 8.10 -3.13 -9.28
CA GLN A 212 8.68 -2.38 -10.40
C GLN A 212 9.60 -1.25 -9.91
N GLY A 213 9.16 -0.48 -8.91
CA GLY A 213 9.98 0.59 -8.33
C GLY A 213 11.24 0.06 -7.66
N VAL A 214 11.13 -1.04 -6.91
CA VAL A 214 12.27 -1.72 -6.27
C VAL A 214 13.24 -2.25 -7.33
N ALA A 215 12.73 -2.91 -8.38
CA ALA A 215 13.55 -3.39 -9.48
C ALA A 215 14.27 -2.23 -10.20
N TYR A 216 13.59 -1.11 -10.43
CA TYR A 216 14.22 0.09 -11.01
C TYR A 216 15.34 0.64 -10.12
N CYS A 217 15.11 0.75 -8.81
CA CYS A 217 16.15 1.20 -7.87
C CYS A 217 17.40 0.32 -7.94
N ASN A 218 17.24 -1.01 -8.01
CA ASN A 218 18.36 -1.93 -8.02
C ASN A 218 19.05 -2.03 -9.39
N GLU A 219 18.29 -2.24 -10.46
CA GLU A 219 18.83 -2.58 -11.79
C GLU A 219 19.23 -1.33 -12.59
N VAL A 220 18.66 -0.16 -12.29
CA VAL A 220 18.95 1.10 -13.02
C VAL A 220 19.74 2.08 -12.16
N LEU A 221 19.35 2.28 -10.90
CA LEU A 221 20.02 3.26 -10.02
C LEU A 221 21.16 2.65 -9.20
N GLY A 222 21.29 1.32 -9.15
CA GLY A 222 22.29 0.64 -8.33
C GLY A 222 22.07 0.79 -6.82
N ILE A 223 20.84 1.12 -6.39
CA ILE A 223 20.49 1.29 -4.98
C ILE A 223 19.85 -0.01 -4.48
N PRO A 224 20.47 -0.73 -3.52
CA PRO A 224 20.06 -2.08 -3.14
C PRO A 224 18.80 -2.09 -2.25
N VAL A 225 17.65 -1.70 -2.79
CA VAL A 225 16.38 -1.64 -2.05
C VAL A 225 15.72 -3.02 -2.02
N VAL A 226 15.13 -3.38 -0.88
CA VAL A 226 14.36 -4.62 -0.73
C VAL A 226 12.94 -4.32 -0.25
N MET A 227 12.00 -5.23 -0.56
CA MET A 227 10.61 -5.15 -0.12
C MET A 227 10.12 -6.44 0.50
N ALA A 228 9.27 -6.36 1.51
CA ALA A 228 8.69 -7.53 2.16
C ALA A 228 7.28 -7.85 1.62
N THR A 229 6.99 -9.15 1.41
CA THR A 229 5.72 -9.60 0.80
C THR A 229 4.49 -9.34 1.67
N GLY A 230 4.68 -9.28 2.98
CA GLY A 230 3.59 -9.42 3.94
C GLY A 230 3.09 -10.87 4.04
N GLU A 231 2.10 -11.09 4.90
CA GLU A 231 1.52 -12.41 5.24
C GLU A 231 0.67 -13.05 4.13
N GLY A 232 0.62 -12.42 2.94
CA GLY A 232 -0.36 -12.77 1.92
C GLY A 232 0.06 -13.86 0.97
N GLY A 233 1.30 -14.36 1.08
CA GLY A 233 1.99 -15.15 0.06
C GLY A 233 2.73 -14.28 -0.97
N CYS A 234 3.32 -14.94 -1.97
CA CYS A 234 4.05 -14.30 -3.07
C CYS A 234 3.53 -14.84 -4.41
N PRO A 235 3.35 -14.01 -5.46
CA PRO A 235 2.93 -14.51 -6.77
C PRO A 235 3.90 -15.56 -7.32
N PRO A 236 3.42 -16.72 -7.85
CA PRO A 236 4.30 -17.81 -8.28
C PRO A 236 5.35 -17.43 -9.32
N TRP A 237 5.00 -16.51 -10.22
CA TRP A 237 5.94 -16.04 -11.24
C TRP A 237 7.10 -15.25 -10.64
N VAL A 238 6.90 -14.54 -9.52
CA VAL A 238 7.97 -13.81 -8.82
C VAL A 238 8.95 -14.81 -8.22
N LEU A 239 8.44 -15.90 -7.62
CA LEU A 239 9.25 -16.96 -7.03
C LEU A 239 10.19 -17.61 -8.07
N LYS A 240 9.76 -17.67 -9.33
CA LYS A 240 10.52 -18.23 -10.45
C LYS A 240 11.23 -17.15 -11.29
N SER A 241 11.44 -15.96 -10.75
CA SER A 241 12.04 -14.82 -11.46
C SER A 241 13.32 -14.33 -10.77
N PRO A 242 14.22 -13.63 -11.49
CA PRO A 242 15.40 -13.02 -10.88
C PRO A 242 15.05 -11.88 -9.91
N PHE A 243 13.80 -11.39 -9.91
CA PHE A 243 13.35 -10.36 -8.98
C PHE A 243 13.15 -10.87 -7.55
N LEU A 244 13.13 -12.19 -7.34
CA LEU A 244 13.02 -12.80 -6.01
C LEU A 244 14.15 -12.32 -5.07
N LYS A 245 15.35 -12.03 -5.60
CA LYS A 245 16.49 -11.49 -4.85
C LYS A 245 16.20 -10.14 -4.15
N TYR A 246 15.13 -9.44 -4.54
CA TYR A 246 14.68 -8.18 -3.92
C TYR A 246 13.56 -8.35 -2.89
N ILE A 247 13.08 -9.57 -2.72
CA ILE A 247 11.91 -9.89 -1.92
C ILE A 247 12.33 -10.50 -0.59
N ILE A 248 11.79 -9.95 0.49
CA ILE A 248 11.78 -10.58 1.81
C ILE A 248 10.46 -11.35 1.94
N LEU A 249 10.53 -12.68 2.02
CA LEU A 249 9.35 -13.52 2.19
C LEU A 249 8.94 -13.53 3.67
N GLN A 250 7.69 -13.14 3.96
CA GLN A 250 7.18 -13.15 5.33
C GLN A 250 6.40 -14.44 5.62
N ILE A 251 6.72 -15.09 6.73
CA ILE A 251 5.90 -16.13 7.36
C ILE A 251 5.17 -15.56 8.56
N ALA A 252 3.89 -15.88 8.69
CA ALA A 252 3.02 -15.46 9.77
C ALA A 252 2.13 -16.62 10.21
N SER A 253 1.37 -16.43 11.29
CA SER A 253 0.56 -17.47 11.93
C SER A 253 -0.50 -18.14 11.05
N GLY A 254 -0.97 -17.46 10.00
CA GLY A 254 -1.91 -18.03 9.03
C GLY A 254 -1.25 -18.88 7.94
N TYR A 255 0.09 -18.87 7.83
CA TYR A 255 0.87 -19.61 6.83
C TYR A 255 0.42 -19.45 5.37
N PHE A 256 -0.33 -18.39 5.05
CA PHE A 256 -0.92 -18.23 3.73
C PHE A 256 0.15 -18.17 2.63
N GLY A 257 -0.05 -18.99 1.60
CA GLY A 257 0.84 -19.06 0.43
C GLY A 257 2.16 -19.79 0.67
N TRP A 258 2.45 -20.28 1.88
CA TRP A 258 3.71 -20.99 2.15
C TRP A 258 3.80 -22.36 1.50
N ASP A 259 2.67 -23.04 1.29
CA ASP A 259 2.64 -24.30 0.52
C ASP A 259 3.21 -24.09 -0.89
N GLU A 260 2.82 -22.99 -1.54
CA GLU A 260 3.30 -22.65 -2.88
C GLU A 260 4.77 -22.21 -2.85
N ILE A 261 5.17 -21.44 -1.85
CA ILE A 261 6.56 -21.01 -1.66
C ILE A 261 7.49 -22.21 -1.51
N ILE A 262 7.16 -23.15 -0.63
CA ILE A 262 7.98 -24.34 -0.37
C ILE A 262 8.07 -25.21 -1.63
N ARG A 263 6.95 -25.43 -2.33
CA ARG A 263 6.94 -26.17 -3.60
C ARG A 263 7.80 -25.50 -4.67
N ALA A 264 7.88 -24.18 -4.67
CA ALA A 264 8.66 -23.42 -5.63
C ALA A 264 10.18 -23.43 -5.34
N ILE A 265 10.64 -23.77 -4.12
CA ILE A 265 12.08 -23.70 -3.74
C ILE A 265 13.00 -24.37 -4.77
N PRO A 266 12.74 -25.60 -5.26
CA PRO A 266 13.62 -26.25 -6.25
C PRO A 266 13.66 -25.55 -7.60
N GLU A 267 12.65 -24.75 -7.93
CA GLU A 267 12.49 -24.04 -9.20
C GLU A 267 12.85 -22.54 -9.11
N MET A 268 13.27 -22.07 -7.92
CA MET A 268 13.66 -20.67 -7.73
C MET A 268 14.95 -20.38 -8.51
N GLN A 269 14.93 -19.32 -9.33
CA GLN A 269 16.12 -18.90 -10.08
C GLN A 269 17.21 -18.29 -9.17
N CYS A 270 16.81 -17.68 -8.07
CA CYS A 270 17.70 -17.08 -7.08
C CYS A 270 17.07 -17.15 -5.68
N ASP A 271 17.90 -17.03 -4.64
CA ASP A 271 17.42 -16.95 -3.27
C ASP A 271 16.69 -15.61 -3.00
N PRO A 272 15.67 -15.59 -2.11
CA PRO A 272 15.08 -14.35 -1.62
C PRO A 272 16.09 -13.51 -0.81
N ALA A 273 15.81 -12.21 -0.66
CA ALA A 273 16.64 -11.29 0.11
C ALA A 273 16.78 -11.73 1.58
N ALA A 274 15.67 -12.16 2.18
CA ALA A 274 15.61 -12.72 3.53
C ALA A 274 14.26 -13.43 3.77
N ILE A 275 14.17 -14.15 4.88
CA ILE A 275 12.91 -14.63 5.45
C ILE A 275 12.59 -13.84 6.72
N GLU A 276 11.39 -13.29 6.79
CA GLU A 276 10.88 -12.55 7.94
C GLU A 276 9.84 -13.39 8.70
N ILE A 277 10.13 -13.75 9.94
CA ILE A 277 9.19 -14.48 10.79
C ILE A 277 8.38 -13.48 11.61
N LYS A 278 7.09 -13.36 11.34
CA LYS A 278 6.22 -12.38 11.99
C LYS A 278 5.60 -12.94 13.28
N TYR A 279 6.16 -12.55 14.42
CA TYR A 279 5.56 -12.80 15.73
C TYR A 279 4.54 -11.73 16.11
N GLY A 280 4.73 -10.50 15.63
CA GLY A 280 3.83 -9.39 15.94
C GLY A 280 3.93 -8.25 14.94
N GLN A 281 2.95 -7.34 15.01
CA GLN A 281 2.99 -6.05 14.30
C GLN A 281 2.55 -4.92 15.21
N GLY A 282 3.19 -3.75 15.08
CA GLY A 282 2.90 -2.59 15.95
C GLY A 282 1.45 -2.10 15.90
N ALA A 283 0.73 -2.31 14.79
CA ALA A 283 -0.67 -1.91 14.67
C ALA A 283 -1.63 -2.75 15.54
N LYS A 284 -1.28 -4.01 15.80
CA LYS A 284 -2.05 -4.95 16.63
C LYS A 284 -1.10 -6.03 17.14
N PRO A 285 -0.43 -5.80 18.28
CA PRO A 285 0.66 -6.67 18.72
C PRO A 285 0.19 -8.04 19.21
N GLY A 286 -1.04 -8.15 19.71
CA GLY A 286 -1.59 -9.39 20.27
C GLY A 286 -2.56 -10.14 19.35
N ASP A 287 -2.70 -9.73 18.08
CA ASP A 287 -3.63 -10.33 17.12
C ASP A 287 -2.95 -10.63 15.78
N GLY A 288 -3.49 -11.63 15.09
CA GLY A 288 -3.07 -11.98 13.74
C GLY A 288 -3.56 -11.01 12.67
N GLY A 289 -3.13 -11.20 11.43
CA GLY A 289 -3.68 -10.52 10.25
C GLY A 289 -5.20 -10.68 10.11
N LEU A 290 -5.84 -9.74 9.42
CA LEU A 290 -7.24 -9.88 9.00
C LEU A 290 -7.37 -9.39 7.57
N LEU A 291 -7.85 -10.26 6.69
CA LEU A 291 -8.30 -9.87 5.35
C LEU A 291 -9.81 -10.11 5.24
N MET A 292 -10.55 -9.04 4.96
CA MET A 292 -12.00 -9.08 4.83
C MET A 292 -12.43 -9.83 3.56
N TRP A 293 -13.53 -10.57 3.64
CA TRP A 293 -14.05 -11.47 2.61
C TRP A 293 -14.20 -10.82 1.24
N PHE A 294 -14.69 -9.58 1.17
CA PHE A 294 -14.91 -8.87 -0.09
C PHE A 294 -13.61 -8.45 -0.80
N LYS A 295 -12.46 -8.58 -0.13
CA LYS A 295 -11.14 -8.44 -0.74
C LYS A 295 -10.56 -9.77 -1.22
N VAL A 296 -11.13 -10.90 -0.81
CA VAL A 296 -10.66 -12.25 -1.18
C VAL A 296 -11.18 -12.61 -2.55
N SER A 297 -10.59 -11.96 -3.57
CA SER A 297 -10.80 -12.28 -4.97
C SER A 297 -10.22 -13.66 -5.33
N LYS A 298 -10.66 -14.24 -6.45
CA LYS A 298 -10.10 -15.47 -7.04
C LYS A 298 -8.58 -15.56 -7.04
N LEU A 299 -7.91 -14.45 -7.38
CA LEU A 299 -6.45 -14.39 -7.40
C LEU A 299 -5.87 -14.56 -5.98
N ILE A 300 -6.43 -13.83 -5.01
CA ILE A 300 -5.97 -13.86 -3.61
C ILE A 300 -6.29 -15.21 -2.98
N ALA A 301 -7.47 -15.75 -3.23
CA ALA A 301 -7.91 -17.07 -2.79
C ALA A 301 -6.92 -18.16 -3.24
N ARG A 302 -6.60 -18.19 -4.54
CA ARG A 302 -5.62 -19.14 -5.10
C ARG A 302 -4.23 -18.95 -4.50
N LEU A 303 -3.75 -17.72 -4.37
CA LEU A 303 -2.41 -17.42 -3.87
C LEU A 303 -2.25 -17.80 -2.39
N ARG A 304 -3.33 -17.74 -1.61
CA ARG A 304 -3.35 -18.10 -0.19
C ARG A 304 -3.76 -19.56 0.08
N GLY A 305 -4.28 -20.28 -0.91
CA GLY A 305 -4.79 -21.64 -0.73
C GLY A 305 -6.12 -21.71 0.03
N VAL A 306 -6.99 -20.70 -0.14
CA VAL A 306 -8.24 -20.55 0.63
C VAL A 306 -9.46 -20.35 -0.29
N PRO A 307 -10.69 -20.54 0.21
CA PRO A 307 -11.91 -20.27 -0.56
C PRO A 307 -12.06 -18.79 -0.94
N GLU A 308 -12.78 -18.52 -2.03
CA GLU A 308 -13.15 -17.16 -2.42
C GLU A 308 -14.23 -16.59 -1.50
N GLY A 309 -14.19 -15.28 -1.23
CA GLY A 309 -15.29 -14.60 -0.53
C GLY A 309 -15.48 -14.99 0.94
N VAL A 310 -14.44 -15.48 1.62
CA VAL A 310 -14.46 -15.76 3.07
C VAL A 310 -13.52 -14.82 3.83
N ASP A 311 -13.89 -14.46 5.06
CA ASP A 311 -13.00 -13.71 5.94
C ASP A 311 -11.80 -14.55 6.35
N LEU A 312 -10.61 -13.95 6.36
CA LEU A 312 -9.35 -14.62 6.71
C LEU A 312 -8.75 -13.99 7.97
N PRO A 313 -9.25 -14.33 9.17
CA PRO A 313 -8.55 -14.04 10.40
C PRO A 313 -7.36 -15.00 10.54
N SER A 314 -6.16 -14.46 10.68
CA SER A 314 -5.00 -15.27 11.07
C SER A 314 -5.04 -15.50 12.58
N PRO A 315 -4.65 -16.69 13.08
CA PRO A 315 -4.50 -16.92 14.50
C PRO A 315 -3.56 -15.88 15.16
N PRO A 316 -3.76 -15.51 16.45
CA PRO A 316 -2.86 -14.58 17.14
C PRO A 316 -1.42 -15.09 17.27
N VAL A 317 -1.26 -16.42 17.38
CA VAL A 317 0.03 -17.09 17.57
C VAL A 317 0.26 -18.09 16.45
N HIS A 318 1.52 -18.35 16.14
CA HIS A 318 1.88 -19.53 15.37
C HIS A 318 1.55 -20.77 16.21
N GLN A 319 0.70 -21.66 15.70
CA GLN A 319 0.16 -22.82 16.42
C GLN A 319 1.21 -23.87 16.84
N THR A 320 2.49 -23.64 16.54
CA THR A 320 3.62 -24.52 16.87
C THR A 320 4.69 -23.83 17.72
N LEU A 321 4.44 -22.58 18.13
CA LEU A 321 5.41 -21.71 18.80
C LEU A 321 4.86 -21.29 20.18
N TYR A 322 5.00 -22.17 21.17
CA TYR A 322 4.46 -21.94 22.52
C TYR A 322 5.52 -21.57 23.56
N SER A 323 6.78 -21.96 23.33
CA SER A 323 7.93 -21.54 24.15
C SER A 323 8.91 -20.70 23.32
N ILE A 324 9.86 -20.03 23.98
CA ILE A 324 10.91 -19.27 23.28
C ILE A 324 11.80 -20.16 22.41
N GLU A 325 12.13 -21.36 22.90
CA GLU A 325 12.94 -22.37 22.19
C GLU A 325 12.25 -22.80 20.89
N GLU A 326 10.93 -22.98 20.96
CA GLU A 326 10.12 -23.34 19.80
C GLU A 326 9.96 -22.16 18.87
N SER A 327 9.55 -21.02 19.43
CA SER A 327 9.25 -19.79 18.71
C SER A 327 10.44 -19.33 17.89
N VAL A 328 11.58 -19.12 18.54
CA VAL A 328 12.73 -18.47 17.91
C VAL A 328 13.67 -19.51 17.32
N MET A 329 14.17 -20.46 18.11
CA MET A 329 15.23 -21.35 17.65
C MET A 329 14.72 -22.35 16.62
N LYS A 330 13.66 -23.12 16.91
CA LYS A 330 13.14 -24.13 15.96
C LYS A 330 12.66 -23.48 14.67
N MET A 331 11.96 -22.35 14.74
CA MET A 331 11.44 -21.68 13.54
C MET A 331 12.56 -21.07 12.67
N ILE A 332 13.51 -20.37 13.28
CA ILE A 332 14.68 -19.83 12.56
C ILE A 332 15.46 -20.96 11.93
N GLN A 333 15.71 -22.05 12.66
CA GLN A 333 16.44 -23.20 12.16
C GLN A 333 15.68 -23.88 11.00
N THR A 334 14.37 -24.11 11.13
CA THR A 334 13.53 -24.73 10.10
C THR A 334 13.54 -23.89 8.81
N MET A 335 13.34 -22.57 8.92
CA MET A 335 13.38 -21.67 7.77
C MET A 335 14.79 -21.60 7.16
N SER A 336 15.84 -21.58 7.98
CA SER A 336 17.22 -21.59 7.50
C SER A 336 17.53 -22.88 6.74
N MET A 337 17.11 -24.03 7.27
CA MET A 337 17.28 -25.34 6.65
C MET A 337 16.52 -25.45 5.32
N ALA A 338 15.30 -24.91 5.24
CA ALA A 338 14.51 -24.91 4.01
C ALA A 338 15.24 -24.23 2.84
N PHE A 339 16.10 -23.25 3.12
CA PHE A 339 16.92 -22.56 2.13
C PHE A 339 18.41 -22.94 2.20
N GLY A 340 18.75 -24.07 2.83
CA GLY A 340 20.13 -24.58 2.91
C GLY A 340 21.11 -23.61 3.59
N PHE A 341 20.64 -22.83 4.56
CA PHE A 341 21.41 -21.81 5.29
C PHE A 341 22.01 -20.69 4.41
N ARG A 342 21.48 -20.47 3.20
CA ARG A 342 21.95 -19.42 2.26
C ARG A 342 21.23 -18.08 2.41
N VAL A 343 20.09 -18.08 3.10
CA VAL A 343 19.18 -16.93 3.22
C VAL A 343 19.17 -16.42 4.66
N PRO A 344 19.32 -15.10 4.90
CA PRO A 344 19.14 -14.52 6.22
C PRO A 344 17.72 -14.72 6.72
N VAL A 345 17.55 -15.15 7.97
CA VAL A 345 16.25 -15.32 8.62
C VAL A 345 16.20 -14.45 9.87
N TYR A 346 15.15 -13.63 10.03
CA TYR A 346 15.04 -12.72 11.17
C TYR A 346 13.61 -12.62 11.73
N PRO A 347 13.46 -12.36 13.04
CA PRO A 347 12.17 -12.16 13.68
C PRO A 347 11.65 -10.72 13.50
N LYS A 348 10.37 -10.56 13.19
CA LYS A 348 9.63 -9.30 13.27
C LYS A 348 8.73 -9.31 14.50
N ILE A 349 9.02 -8.40 15.43
CA ILE A 349 8.40 -8.33 16.74
C ILE A 349 7.86 -6.91 16.95
N SER A 350 6.74 -6.80 17.66
CA SER A 350 6.21 -5.51 18.08
C SER A 350 7.09 -4.90 19.18
N GLY A 351 7.29 -3.58 19.16
CA GLY A 351 8.00 -2.91 20.25
C GLY A 351 7.28 -3.11 21.59
N SER A 352 7.94 -3.79 22.53
CA SER A 352 7.47 -4.02 23.89
C SER A 352 8.67 -4.19 24.84
N THR A 353 8.42 -4.15 26.14
CA THR A 353 9.45 -4.46 27.17
C THR A 353 9.97 -5.89 27.04
N SER A 354 9.14 -6.82 26.57
CA SER A 354 9.48 -8.24 26.35
C SER A 354 10.25 -8.51 25.05
N ALA A 355 10.32 -7.55 24.12
CA ALA A 355 10.97 -7.77 22.82
C ALA A 355 12.46 -8.12 22.94
N LYS A 356 13.16 -7.59 23.95
CA LYS A 356 14.58 -7.89 24.21
C LYS A 356 14.82 -9.37 24.48
N SER A 357 13.91 -10.04 25.19
CA SER A 357 14.04 -11.46 25.52
C SER A 357 13.96 -12.37 24.30
N VAL A 358 13.36 -11.90 23.20
CA VAL A 358 13.21 -12.67 21.95
C VAL A 358 14.37 -12.39 20.98
N LEU A 359 15.03 -11.24 21.13
CA LEU A 359 16.15 -10.80 20.29
C LEU A 359 17.53 -11.23 20.81
N ASN A 360 17.64 -11.45 22.13
CA ASN A 360 18.80 -12.07 22.78
C ASN A 360 18.74 -13.59 22.60
#